data_AF-A0AAD7LPJ4-F1
#
_entry.id   AF-A0AAD7LPJ4-F1
#
_cell.length_a   1.000
_cell.length_b   1.000
_cell.length_c   1.000
_cell.angle_alpha   90.00
_cell.angle_beta   90.00
_cell.angle_gamma   90.00
#
_symmetry.space_group_name_H-M   'P 1'
#
loop_
_entity.id
_entity.type
_entity.pdbx_description
1 polymer ?
#
loop_
_entity_poly.entity_id
_entity_poly.type
_entity_poly.pdbx_seq_one_letter_code
_entity_poly.pdbx_strand_id
1 'polypeptide(L)'
;MYRTNFGIGHSIKDLLEAHIPLGGQLGRGHKGLYDTINNSIHFQLGLALASLGVITSLVAQHMYSLPTYAFIAQDFTTQAALYTHHQYIVGFIITRAFAHGAIFFIRDYNPEQNEDNVLARMLDHKEAIISHLSWASLFLGFHTLGLYVHNDVMLAFGTPEKQILIEPIFA
;
A
#
# COMPACT_ATOMS: atom_id res chain seq x y z
N MET A 1 -6.03 -26.60 4.36
CA MET A 1 -5.85 -25.42 5.24
C MET A 1 -7.19 -24.94 5.76
N TYR A 2 -8.10 -24.47 4.90
CA TYR A 2 -9.45 -24.04 5.30
C TYR A 2 -10.46 -25.19 5.24
N ARG A 3 -11.41 -25.21 6.18
CA ARG A 3 -12.44 -26.24 6.33
C ARG A 3 -13.49 -26.13 5.21
N THR A 4 -13.88 -27.26 4.65
CA THR A 4 -14.96 -27.38 3.64
C THR A 4 -15.94 -28.47 4.06
N ASN A 5 -16.77 -28.98 3.14
CA ASN A 5 -17.79 -30.01 3.39
C ASN A 5 -17.21 -31.35 3.91
N PHE A 6 -15.89 -31.54 3.85
CA PHE A 6 -15.20 -32.74 4.32
C PHE A 6 -14.81 -32.72 5.81
N GLY A 7 -15.22 -31.68 6.56
CA GLY A 7 -15.06 -31.59 8.01
C GLY A 7 -13.62 -31.34 8.53
N ILE A 8 -12.61 -31.42 7.65
CA ILE A 8 -11.19 -31.21 7.99
C ILE A 8 -10.73 -29.81 7.56
N GLY A 9 -10.04 -29.10 8.45
CA GLY A 9 -9.44 -27.78 8.21
C GLY A 9 -9.88 -26.71 9.22
N HIS A 10 -9.45 -25.46 9.00
CA HIS A 10 -9.76 -24.32 9.87
C HIS A 10 -10.88 -23.44 9.32
N SER A 11 -11.72 -22.90 10.22
CA SER A 11 -12.64 -21.81 9.92
C SER A 11 -11.90 -20.48 10.01
N ILE A 12 -11.96 -19.65 8.97
CA ILE A 12 -11.32 -18.32 8.97
C ILE A 12 -11.93 -17.44 10.07
N LYS A 13 -13.24 -17.55 10.31
CA LYS A 13 -13.92 -16.82 11.37
C LYS A 13 -13.33 -17.16 12.74
N ASP A 14 -13.22 -18.45 13.04
CA ASP A 14 -12.70 -18.93 14.32
C ASP A 14 -11.23 -18.52 14.51
N LEU A 15 -10.42 -18.56 13.44
CA LEU A 15 -9.03 -18.08 13.45
C LEU A 15 -8.94 -16.58 13.78
N LEU A 16 -9.77 -15.75 13.16
CA LEU A 16 -9.79 -14.31 13.43
C LEU A 16 -10.28 -14.01 14.85
N GLU A 17 -11.34 -14.69 15.32
CA GLU A 17 -11.87 -14.48 16.67
C GLU A 17 -10.91 -14.92 17.78
N ALA A 18 -10.12 -15.97 17.54
CA ALA A 18 -9.13 -16.47 18.48
C ALA A 18 -7.84 -15.62 18.49
N HIS A 19 -7.56 -14.87 17.42
CA HIS A 19 -6.34 -14.09 17.30
C HIS A 19 -6.46 -12.73 18.01
N ILE A 20 -6.29 -12.76 19.34
CA ILE A 20 -6.25 -11.57 20.19
C ILE A 20 -4.78 -11.34 20.61
N PRO A 21 -4.20 -10.16 20.32
CA PRO A 21 -2.81 -9.88 20.65
C PRO A 21 -2.60 -9.79 22.17
N LEU A 22 -1.55 -10.46 22.66
CA LEU A 22 -1.19 -10.58 24.07
C LEU A 22 -0.95 -9.23 24.77
N GLY A 23 -0.57 -8.19 24.02
CA GLY A 23 -0.24 -6.87 24.55
C GLY A 23 -1.44 -6.00 24.95
N GLY A 24 -2.69 -6.40 24.66
CA GLY A 24 -3.91 -5.67 25.04
C GLY A 24 -4.11 -4.28 24.38
N GLN A 25 -3.11 -3.74 23.67
CA GLN A 25 -3.13 -2.40 23.07
C GLN A 25 -3.98 -2.29 21.79
N LEU A 26 -4.50 -3.41 21.27
CA LEU A 26 -5.30 -3.47 20.03
C LEU A 26 -6.76 -3.86 20.28
N GLY A 27 -7.26 -3.63 21.51
CA GLY A 27 -8.64 -3.86 21.91
C GLY A 27 -9.11 -5.29 21.70
N ARG A 28 -10.29 -5.46 21.12
CA ARG A 28 -10.90 -6.75 20.75
C ARG A 28 -10.22 -7.44 19.55
N GLY A 29 -9.16 -6.88 18.99
CA GLY A 29 -8.37 -7.50 17.92
C GLY A 29 -9.17 -7.66 16.63
N HIS A 30 -9.18 -8.86 16.06
CA HIS A 30 -9.81 -9.16 14.77
C HIS A 30 -11.29 -9.57 14.85
N LYS A 31 -11.93 -9.49 16.02
CA LYS A 31 -13.34 -9.86 16.19
C LYS A 31 -14.24 -9.02 15.27
N GLY A 32 -15.22 -9.69 14.64
CA GLY A 32 -16.17 -9.06 13.71
C GLY A 32 -15.61 -8.79 12.30
N LEU A 33 -14.30 -8.92 12.07
CA LEU A 33 -13.71 -8.68 10.75
C LEU A 33 -14.19 -9.68 9.70
N TYR A 34 -14.36 -10.96 10.05
CA TYR A 34 -14.83 -11.96 9.08
C TYR A 34 -16.14 -11.54 8.43
N ASP A 35 -17.14 -11.17 9.24
CA ASP A 35 -18.46 -10.77 8.74
C ASP A 35 -18.40 -9.38 8.08
N THR A 36 -17.58 -8.45 8.61
CA THR A 36 -17.38 -7.12 8.00
C THR A 36 -16.81 -7.22 6.58
N ILE A 37 -15.85 -8.12 6.36
CA ILE A 37 -15.25 -8.39 5.06
C ILE A 37 -16.24 -9.14 4.16
N ASN A 38 -16.82 -10.24 4.64
CA ASN A 38 -17.65 -11.10 3.80
C ASN A 38 -18.97 -10.45 3.38
N ASN A 39 -19.50 -9.51 4.16
CA ASN A 39 -20.77 -8.85 3.86
C ASN A 39 -20.61 -7.57 3.02
N SER A 40 -19.39 -7.07 2.78
CA SER A 40 -19.15 -5.90 1.92
C SER A 40 -18.35 -6.25 0.67
N ILE A 41 -18.99 -6.11 -0.49
CA ILE A 41 -18.34 -6.21 -1.80
C ILE A 41 -17.33 -5.06 -1.98
N HIS A 42 -17.59 -3.88 -1.41
CA HIS A 42 -16.66 -2.75 -1.50
C HIS A 42 -15.37 -3.03 -0.73
N PHE A 43 -15.44 -3.64 0.45
CA PHE A 43 -14.25 -4.00 1.21
C PHE A 43 -13.45 -5.12 0.53
N GLN A 44 -14.12 -6.16 0.03
CA GLN A 44 -13.48 -7.23 -0.74
C GLN A 44 -12.79 -6.70 -2.00
N LEU A 45 -13.47 -5.85 -2.77
CA LEU A 45 -12.91 -5.25 -3.98
C LEU A 45 -11.73 -4.33 -3.65
N GLY A 46 -11.82 -3.55 -2.58
CA GLY A 46 -10.71 -2.72 -2.08
C GLY A 46 -9.46 -3.57 -1.79
N LEU A 47 -9.60 -4.67 -1.03
CA LEU A 47 -8.50 -5.57 -0.69
C LEU A 47 -7.93 -6.31 -1.90
N ALA A 48 -8.80 -6.77 -2.81
CA ALA A 48 -8.39 -7.44 -4.04
C ALA A 48 -7.57 -6.50 -4.94
N LEU A 49 -8.04 -5.26 -5.12
CA LEU A 49 -7.31 -4.24 -5.88
C LEU A 49 -6.01 -3.84 -5.20
N ALA A 50 -5.98 -3.68 -3.87
CA ALA A 50 -4.74 -3.38 -3.15
C ALA A 50 -3.68 -4.47 -3.35
N SER A 51 -4.08 -5.74 -3.16
CA SER A 51 -3.21 -6.91 -3.37
C SER A 51 -2.73 -7.01 -4.82
N LEU A 52 -3.66 -6.84 -5.77
CA LEU A 52 -3.34 -6.90 -7.19
C LEU A 52 -2.39 -5.76 -7.59
N GLY A 53 -2.61 -4.54 -7.11
CA GLY A 53 -1.74 -3.40 -7.38
C GLY A 53 -0.31 -3.61 -6.88
N VAL A 54 -0.13 -4.19 -5.69
CA VAL A 54 1.20 -4.57 -5.18
C VAL A 54 1.87 -5.58 -6.10
N ILE A 55 1.15 -6.64 -6.49
CA ILE A 55 1.70 -7.68 -7.38
C ILE A 55 1.99 -7.11 -8.78
N THR A 56 1.14 -6.25 -9.34
CA THR A 56 1.37 -5.62 -10.63
C THR A 56 2.62 -4.73 -10.61
N SER A 57 2.86 -4.00 -9.50
CA SER A 57 4.10 -3.23 -9.34
C SER A 57 5.32 -4.15 -9.24
N LEU A 58 5.20 -5.24 -8.48
CA LEU A 58 6.26 -6.25 -8.38
C LEU A 58 6.59 -6.86 -9.75
N VAL A 59 5.58 -7.17 -10.56
CA VAL A 59 5.76 -7.66 -11.93
C VAL A 59 6.54 -6.64 -12.77
N ALA A 60 6.19 -5.35 -12.72
CA ALA A 60 6.93 -4.31 -13.43
C ALA A 60 8.41 -4.28 -13.01
N GLN A 61 8.67 -4.29 -11.69
CA GLN A 61 10.04 -4.27 -11.15
C GLN A 61 10.82 -5.52 -11.54
N HIS A 62 10.23 -6.71 -11.42
CA HIS A 62 10.92 -7.95 -11.76
C HIS A 62 11.12 -8.13 -13.26
N MET A 63 10.18 -7.72 -14.12
CA MET A 63 10.32 -7.92 -15.57
C MET A 63 11.45 -7.11 -16.19
N TYR A 64 11.75 -5.91 -15.67
CA TYR A 64 12.85 -5.11 -16.20
C TYR A 64 14.21 -5.55 -15.65
N SER A 65 14.27 -6.05 -14.41
CA SER A 65 15.52 -6.49 -13.77
C SER A 65 15.86 -7.97 -14.00
N LEU A 66 14.86 -8.81 -14.21
CA LEU A 66 14.96 -10.26 -14.46
C LEU A 66 14.18 -10.63 -15.74
N PRO A 67 14.70 -10.32 -16.94
CA PRO A 67 13.99 -10.54 -18.20
C PRO A 67 13.63 -12.02 -18.42
N THR A 68 12.33 -12.31 -18.58
CA THR A 68 11.80 -13.67 -18.72
C THR A 68 11.60 -14.11 -20.17
N TYR A 69 11.66 -13.18 -21.13
CA TYR A 69 11.44 -13.44 -22.55
C TYR A 69 12.74 -13.35 -23.35
N ALA A 70 12.93 -14.25 -24.30
CA ALA A 70 14.10 -14.24 -25.17
C ALA A 70 14.21 -12.90 -25.92
N PHE A 71 15.43 -12.35 -25.96
CA PHE A 71 15.78 -11.10 -26.66
C PHE A 71 15.11 -9.81 -26.17
N ILE A 72 14.21 -9.84 -25.17
CA ILE A 72 13.50 -8.64 -24.71
C ILE A 72 14.43 -7.58 -24.11
N ALA A 73 15.54 -7.99 -23.51
CA ALA A 73 16.55 -7.08 -22.96
C ALA A 73 17.29 -6.27 -24.05
N GLN A 74 17.16 -6.66 -25.32
CA GLN A 74 17.74 -5.95 -26.47
C GLN A 74 16.71 -5.01 -27.12
N ASP A 75 15.42 -5.20 -26.84
CA ASP A 75 14.34 -4.33 -27.31
C ASP A 75 13.97 -3.31 -26.24
N PHE A 76 14.73 -2.22 -26.22
CA PHE A 76 14.59 -1.16 -25.22
C PHE A 76 13.23 -0.48 -25.26
N THR A 77 12.63 -0.31 -26.44
CA THR A 77 11.32 0.33 -26.59
C THR A 77 10.24 -0.54 -25.96
N THR A 78 10.25 -1.85 -26.24
CA THR A 78 9.30 -2.78 -25.64
C THR A 78 9.49 -2.89 -24.13
N GLN A 79 10.72 -2.93 -23.63
CA GLN A 79 10.99 -2.98 -22.19
C GLN A 79 10.50 -1.71 -21.47
N ALA A 80 10.77 -0.52 -22.02
CA ALA A 80 10.29 0.74 -21.47
C ALA A 80 8.75 0.83 -21.51
N ALA A 81 8.13 0.38 -22.59
CA ALA A 81 6.68 0.35 -22.74
C ALA A 81 6.02 -0.56 -21.71
N LEU A 82 6.52 -1.80 -21.53
CA LEU A 82 5.97 -2.76 -20.58
C LEU A 82 6.08 -2.29 -19.12
N TYR A 83 7.24 -1.73 -18.74
CA TYR A 83 7.43 -1.17 -17.40
C TYR A 83 6.45 -0.04 -17.13
N THR A 84 6.39 0.93 -18.04
CA THR A 84 5.50 2.10 -17.92
C THR A 84 4.04 1.68 -17.90
N HIS A 85 3.64 0.77 -18.79
CA HIS A 85 2.28 0.23 -18.84
C HIS A 85 1.84 -0.36 -17.50
N HIS A 86 2.64 -1.25 -16.92
CA HIS A 86 2.29 -1.87 -15.64
C HIS A 86 2.28 -0.86 -14.50
N GLN A 87 3.21 0.09 -14.44
CA GLN A 87 3.23 1.12 -13.38
C GLN A 87 2.05 2.09 -13.47
N TYR A 88 1.60 2.47 -14.67
CA TYR A 88 0.37 3.26 -14.81
C TYR A 88 -0.86 2.47 -14.35
N ILE A 89 -0.95 1.17 -14.69
CA ILE A 89 -2.02 0.30 -14.19
C ILE A 89 -2.02 0.24 -12.66
N VAL A 90 -0.84 0.14 -12.03
CA VAL A 90 -0.71 0.18 -10.56
C VAL A 90 -1.34 1.45 -10.00
N GLY A 91 -1.01 2.62 -10.56
CA GLY A 91 -1.57 3.91 -10.12
C GLY A 91 -3.11 3.91 -10.14
N PHE A 92 -3.71 3.41 -11.21
CA PHE A 92 -5.17 3.28 -11.31
C PHE A 92 -5.75 2.29 -10.29
N ILE A 93 -5.16 1.10 -10.17
CA ILE A 93 -5.68 0.02 -9.31
C ILE A 93 -5.58 0.40 -7.83
N ILE A 94 -4.44 0.94 -7.38
CA ILE A 94 -4.23 1.36 -5.99
C ILE A 94 -5.17 2.51 -5.62
N THR A 95 -5.30 3.52 -6.48
CA THR A 95 -6.24 4.64 -6.23
C THR A 95 -7.68 4.12 -6.10
N ARG A 96 -8.08 3.15 -6.95
CA ARG A 96 -9.39 2.52 -6.85
C ARG A 96 -9.56 1.66 -5.60
N ALA A 97 -8.50 1.00 -5.12
CA ALA A 97 -8.53 0.26 -3.86
C ALA A 97 -8.92 1.18 -2.69
N PHE A 98 -8.29 2.35 -2.58
CA PHE A 98 -8.65 3.35 -1.56
C PHE A 98 -10.04 3.94 -1.78
N ALA A 99 -10.46 4.19 -3.02
CA ALA A 99 -11.81 4.65 -3.31
C ALA A 99 -12.88 3.65 -2.83
N HIS A 100 -12.70 2.36 -3.11
CA HIS A 100 -13.61 1.31 -2.62
C HIS A 100 -13.55 1.15 -1.10
N GLY A 101 -12.38 1.32 -0.48
CA GLY A 101 -12.24 1.38 0.98
C GLY A 101 -13.04 2.55 1.59
N ALA A 102 -12.97 3.74 1.00
CA ALA A 102 -13.75 4.90 1.45
C ALA A 102 -15.26 4.68 1.27
N ILE A 103 -15.70 4.09 0.15
CA ILE A 103 -17.10 3.75 -0.07
C ILE A 103 -17.59 2.75 0.98
N PHE A 104 -16.77 1.74 1.32
CA PHE A 104 -17.07 0.82 2.41
C PHE A 104 -17.32 1.56 3.74
N PHE A 105 -16.44 2.49 4.12
CA PHE A 105 -16.60 3.24 5.39
C PHE A 105 -17.87 4.08 5.45
N ILE A 106 -18.39 4.52 4.30
CA ILE A 106 -19.61 5.34 4.23
C ILE A 106 -20.86 4.45 4.18
N ARG A 107 -20.84 3.37 3.40
CA ARG A 107 -22.05 2.61 3.05
C ARG A 107 -22.25 1.35 3.87
N ASP A 108 -21.18 0.63 4.14
CA ASP A 108 -21.25 -0.76 4.61
C ASP A 108 -20.63 -0.95 6.01
N TYR A 109 -19.85 0.01 6.51
CA TYR A 109 -19.25 -0.06 7.85
C TYR A 109 -20.29 0.09 8.95
N ASN A 110 -20.32 -0.86 9.88
CA ASN A 110 -21.16 -0.83 11.08
C ASN A 110 -20.29 -0.66 12.35
N PRO A 111 -20.37 0.49 13.05
CA PRO A 111 -19.62 0.74 14.27
C PRO A 111 -19.92 -0.23 15.42
N GLU A 112 -21.17 -0.66 15.58
CA GLU A 112 -21.57 -1.57 16.67
C GLU A 112 -20.95 -2.96 16.48
N GLN A 113 -20.92 -3.46 15.25
CA GLN A 113 -20.30 -4.75 14.92
C GLN A 113 -18.77 -4.71 15.03
N ASN A 114 -18.17 -3.53 14.87
CA ASN A 114 -16.73 -3.32 14.87
C ASN A 114 -16.21 -2.68 16.16
N GLU A 115 -17.04 -2.57 17.19
CA GLU A 115 -16.70 -1.89 18.45
C GLU A 115 -15.40 -2.43 19.06
N ASP A 116 -14.46 -1.51 19.35
CA ASP A 116 -13.13 -1.76 19.92
C ASP A 116 -12.28 -2.82 19.17
N ASN A 117 -12.64 -3.17 17.94
CA ASN A 117 -11.76 -3.99 17.09
C ASN A 117 -10.70 -3.11 16.41
N VAL A 118 -9.76 -3.73 15.69
CA VAL A 118 -8.65 -3.01 15.04
C VAL A 118 -9.11 -1.91 14.08
N LEU A 119 -10.26 -2.07 13.43
CA LEU A 119 -10.79 -1.11 12.47
C LEU A 119 -11.37 0.12 13.17
N ALA A 120 -12.16 -0.08 14.24
CA ALA A 120 -12.64 1.02 15.07
C ALA A 120 -11.48 1.79 15.71
N ARG A 121 -10.51 1.07 16.29
CA ARG A 121 -9.35 1.70 16.93
C ARG A 121 -8.58 2.57 15.96
N MET A 122 -8.33 2.11 14.72
CA MET A 122 -7.69 2.92 13.67
C MET A 122 -8.43 4.25 13.45
N LEU A 123 -9.76 4.24 13.45
CA LEU A 123 -10.58 5.44 13.31
C LEU A 123 -10.47 6.37 14.53
N ASP A 124 -10.34 5.82 15.74
CA ASP A 124 -10.23 6.61 16.99
C ASP A 124 -8.95 7.45 17.07
N HIS A 125 -7.88 7.06 16.37
CA HIS A 125 -6.62 7.80 16.30
C HIS A 125 -6.26 8.24 14.87
N LYS A 126 -7.27 8.41 14.01
CA LYS A 126 -7.07 8.82 12.60
C LYS A 126 -6.32 10.15 12.49
N GLU A 127 -6.52 11.07 13.43
CA GLU A 127 -5.85 12.38 13.44
C GLU A 127 -4.34 12.23 13.58
N ALA A 128 -3.89 11.29 14.43
CA ALA A 128 -2.47 10.99 14.58
C ALA A 128 -1.89 10.37 13.31
N ILE A 129 -2.62 9.46 12.65
CA ILE A 129 -2.19 8.87 11.37
C ILE A 129 -2.04 9.97 10.31
N ILE A 130 -3.06 10.83 10.18
CA ILE A 130 -3.08 11.94 9.21
C ILE A 130 -1.95 12.94 9.50
N SER A 131 -1.71 13.30 10.77
CA SER A 131 -0.68 14.27 11.14
C SER A 131 0.73 13.76 10.81
N HIS A 132 1.01 12.48 11.07
CA HIS A 132 2.31 11.89 10.75
C HIS A 132 2.53 11.77 9.24
N LEU A 133 1.50 11.37 8.49
CA LEU A 133 1.58 11.37 7.02
C LEU A 133 1.81 12.78 6.47
N SER A 134 1.11 13.79 6.99
CA SER A 134 1.32 15.19 6.61
C SER A 134 2.75 15.65 6.90
N TRP A 135 3.29 15.32 8.07
CA TRP A 135 4.67 15.65 8.43
C TRP A 135 5.66 14.99 7.46
N ALA A 136 5.50 13.69 7.18
CA ALA A 136 6.38 12.97 6.26
C ALA A 136 6.34 13.57 4.85
N SER A 137 5.14 13.90 4.34
CA SER A 137 5.00 14.54 3.02
C SER A 137 5.66 15.92 2.97
N LEU A 138 5.49 16.74 3.99
CA LEU A 138 6.13 18.06 4.07
C LEU A 138 7.66 17.92 4.19
N PHE A 139 8.12 17.03 5.05
CA PHE A 139 9.54 16.76 5.25
C PHE A 139 10.21 16.35 3.94
N LEU A 140 9.68 15.32 3.27
CA LEU A 140 10.23 14.87 1.99
C LEU A 140 10.12 15.95 0.92
N GLY A 141 8.97 16.61 0.80
CA GLY A 141 8.74 17.67 -0.19
C GLY A 141 9.74 18.83 -0.08
N PHE A 142 9.90 19.39 1.12
CA PHE A 142 10.83 20.52 1.34
C PHE A 142 12.28 20.16 1.10
N HIS A 143 12.74 19.00 1.58
CA HIS A 143 14.15 18.64 1.48
C HIS A 143 14.53 18.13 0.09
N THR A 144 13.69 17.30 -0.55
CA THR A 144 13.96 16.82 -1.91
C THR A 144 13.93 17.97 -2.91
N LEU A 145 12.87 18.78 -2.92
CA LEU A 145 12.79 19.93 -3.83
C LEU A 145 13.88 20.97 -3.52
N GLY A 146 14.15 21.22 -2.23
CA GLY A 146 15.18 22.15 -1.80
C GLY A 146 16.58 21.75 -2.31
N LEU A 147 16.91 20.46 -2.27
CA LEU A 147 18.17 19.94 -2.82
C LEU A 147 18.24 20.10 -4.35
N TYR A 148 17.16 19.80 -5.07
CA TYR A 148 17.12 20.01 -6.52
C TYR A 148 17.33 21.48 -6.89
N VAL A 149 16.58 22.40 -6.25
CA VAL A 149 16.71 23.84 -6.52
C VAL A 149 18.10 24.36 -6.14
N HIS A 150 18.66 23.93 -5.01
CA HIS A 150 20.03 24.29 -4.63
C HIS A 150 21.04 23.86 -5.70
N ASN A 151 20.95 22.61 -6.15
CA ASN A 151 21.87 22.06 -7.15
C ASN A 151 21.76 22.76 -8.51
N ASP A 152 20.53 23.09 -8.94
CA ASP A 152 20.29 23.87 -10.17
C ASP A 152 20.90 25.28 -10.07
N VAL A 153 20.75 25.96 -8.92
CA VAL A 153 21.34 27.29 -8.70
C VAL A 153 22.86 27.23 -8.69
N MET A 154 23.47 26.25 -8.02
CA MET A 154 24.93 26.08 -8.02
C MET A 154 25.48 25.80 -9.42
N LEU A 155 24.74 25.01 -10.22
CA LEU A 155 25.08 24.76 -11.63
C LEU A 155 24.95 26.02 -12.47
N ALA A 156 23.86 26.78 -12.32
CA ALA A 156 23.64 28.04 -13.04
C ALA A 156 24.70 29.10 -12.72
N PHE A 157 25.26 29.10 -11.51
CA PHE A 157 26.38 29.96 -11.12
C PHE A 157 27.77 29.43 -11.53
N GLY A 158 27.85 28.30 -12.21
CA GLY A 158 29.12 27.73 -12.69
C GLY A 158 30.00 27.15 -11.58
N THR A 159 29.42 26.82 -10.42
CA THR A 159 30.12 26.20 -9.28
C THR A 159 29.52 24.81 -8.96
N PRO A 160 29.62 23.83 -9.87
CA PRO A 160 29.02 22.50 -9.69
C PRO A 160 29.59 21.74 -8.48
N GLU A 161 30.82 22.03 -8.07
CA GLU A 161 31.46 21.44 -6.88
C GLU A 161 30.75 21.79 -5.56
N LYS A 162 29.86 22.79 -5.57
CA LYS A 162 29.03 23.19 -4.42
C LYS A 162 27.66 22.51 -4.37
N GLN A 163 27.38 21.62 -5.32
CA GLN A 163 26.19 20.77 -5.25
C GLN A 163 26.26 19.85 -4.03
N ILE A 164 25.10 19.52 -3.49
CA ILE A 164 24.97 18.53 -2.42
C ILE A 164 24.60 17.21 -3.09
N LEU A 165 25.57 16.30 -3.13
CA LEU A 165 25.43 14.95 -3.68
C LEU A 165 25.49 13.95 -2.51
N ILE A 166 24.38 13.28 -2.25
CA ILE A 166 24.25 12.31 -1.17
C ILE A 166 24.29 10.91 -1.78
N GLU A 167 25.25 10.09 -1.35
CA GLU A 167 25.37 8.71 -1.81
C GLU A 167 24.33 7.79 -1.11
N PRO A 168 23.60 6.96 -1.87
CA PRO A 168 22.60 6.06 -1.30
C PRO A 168 23.26 4.78 -0.71
N ILE A 169 23.99 4.91 0.40
CA ILE A 169 24.76 3.80 1.02
C ILE A 169 23.92 2.62 1.53
N PHE A 170 22.59 2.78 1.61
CA PHE A 170 21.65 1.76 2.08
C PHE A 170 20.89 1.04 0.96
N ALA A 171 21.04 1.50 -0.29
CA ALA A 171 20.36 0.92 -1.44
C ALA A 171 21.04 -0.36 -1.96
#